data_AF-X5RV24-F1
#
_entry.id   AF-X5RV24-F1
#
_cell.length_a   1.000
_cell.length_b   1.000
_cell.length_c   1.000
_cell.angle_alpha   90.00
_cell.angle_beta   90.00
_cell.angle_gamma   90.00
#
_symmetry.space_group_name_H-M   'P 1'
#
loop_
_entity.id
_entity.type
_entity.pdbx_description
1 polymer ?
#
loop_
_entity_poly.entity_id
_entity_poly.type
_entity_poly.pdbx_seq_one_letter_code
_entity_poly.pdbx_strand_id
1 'polypeptide(L)'
;MTSAIDRLSFRGWPAWVGWLFLVLFGSFIGYTLFIRLLHEIGASRAGAFAFVSPVIAVVLGMITYGEEVSLIDIIGMAIMLFAAFLALRERKQETSSASPPLIPRSARAVAEHERRRAHPAANQP
;
A
#
# COMPACT_ATOMS: atom_id res chain seq x y z
N MET A 1 27.68 39.87 -18.53
CA MET A 1 26.57 38.90 -18.65
C MET A 1 26.89 37.51 -18.06
N THR A 2 28.13 37.24 -17.67
CA THR A 2 28.58 35.95 -17.08
C THR A 2 28.39 35.83 -15.56
N SER A 3 28.18 36.94 -14.84
CA SER A 3 28.13 36.96 -13.36
C SER A 3 26.83 36.48 -12.71
N ALA A 4 25.77 36.22 -13.50
CA ALA A 4 24.50 35.70 -13.00
C ALA A 4 24.47 34.17 -12.92
N ILE A 5 25.22 33.49 -13.79
CA ILE A 5 25.24 32.03 -13.92
C ILE A 5 26.02 31.40 -12.75
N ASP A 6 27.11 32.03 -12.34
CA ASP A 6 27.93 31.56 -11.20
C ASP A 6 27.19 31.67 -9.85
N ARG A 7 26.29 32.66 -9.69
CA ARG A 7 25.48 32.83 -8.48
C ARG A 7 24.36 31.79 -8.37
N LEU A 8 23.81 31.31 -9.49
CA LEU A 8 22.89 30.17 -9.49
C LEU A 8 23.62 28.85 -9.24
N SER A 9 24.83 28.68 -9.78
CA SER A 9 25.61 27.44 -9.66
C SER A 9 26.10 27.19 -8.23
N PHE A 10 26.63 28.22 -7.54
CA PHE A 10 27.11 28.10 -6.17
C PHE A 10 26.01 27.84 -5.13
N ARG A 11 24.77 28.26 -5.41
CA ARG A 11 23.60 28.09 -4.52
C ARG A 11 22.72 26.88 -4.89
N GLY A 12 22.87 26.33 -6.10
CA GLY A 12 22.13 25.16 -6.58
C GLY A 12 22.71 23.82 -6.10
N TRP A 13 23.96 23.78 -5.65
CA TRP A 13 24.60 22.54 -5.20
C TRP A 13 23.83 21.81 -4.08
N PRO A 14 23.32 22.48 -3.02
CA PRO A 14 22.46 21.84 -2.02
C PRO A 14 21.17 21.27 -2.62
N ALA A 15 20.61 21.89 -3.66
CA ALA A 15 19.41 21.40 -4.33
C ALA A 15 19.68 20.10 -5.11
N TRP A 16 20.82 20.00 -5.78
CA TRP A 16 21.25 18.76 -6.44
C TRP A 16 21.50 17.63 -5.44
N VAL A 17 22.13 17.94 -4.30
CA VAL A 17 22.35 16.96 -3.22
C VAL A 17 21.02 16.52 -2.60
N GLY A 18 20.11 17.45 -2.32
CA GLY A 18 18.77 17.14 -1.81
C GLY A 18 17.94 16.31 -2.80
N TRP A 19 18.02 16.64 -4.08
CA TRP A 19 17.37 15.86 -5.14
C TRP A 19 17.92 14.43 -5.20
N LEU A 20 19.25 14.26 -5.20
CA LEU A 20 19.88 12.95 -5.20
C LEU A 20 19.50 12.14 -3.95
N PHE A 21 19.45 12.79 -2.78
CA PHE A 21 19.00 12.17 -1.55
C PHE A 21 17.56 11.65 -1.66
N LEU A 22 16.62 12.46 -2.17
CA LEU A 22 15.23 12.04 -2.38
C LEU A 22 15.10 10.90 -3.39
N VAL A 23 15.88 10.94 -4.48
CA VAL A 23 15.87 9.88 -5.49
C VAL A 23 16.33 8.55 -4.89
N LEU A 24 17.42 8.55 -4.12
CA LEU A 24 17.99 7.32 -3.55
C LEU A 24 17.19 6.82 -2.34
N PHE A 25 16.95 7.68 -1.35
CA PHE A 25 16.30 7.28 -0.10
C PHE A 25 14.78 7.30 -0.18
N GLY A 26 14.20 8.38 -0.70
CA GLY A 26 12.75 8.52 -0.80
C GLY A 26 12.15 7.59 -1.86
N SER A 27 12.76 7.56 -3.04
CA SER A 27 12.22 6.82 -4.19
C SER A 27 12.76 5.40 -4.23
N PHE A 28 14.08 5.19 -4.38
CA PHE A 28 14.62 3.86 -4.63
C PHE A 28 14.45 2.92 -3.42
N ILE A 29 14.93 3.33 -2.25
CA ILE A 29 14.81 2.55 -1.01
C ILE A 29 13.34 2.46 -0.57
N GLY A 30 12.63 3.59 -0.53
CA GLY A 30 11.22 3.63 -0.13
C GLY A 30 10.33 2.72 -1.00
N TYR A 31 10.47 2.81 -2.33
CA TYR A 31 9.70 1.97 -3.25
C TYR A 31 10.06 0.49 -3.14
N THR A 32 11.35 0.15 -3.04
CA THR A 32 11.79 -1.24 -2.87
C THR A 32 11.22 -1.84 -1.60
N LEU A 33 11.25 -1.10 -0.50
CA LEU A 33 10.69 -1.53 0.77
C LEU A 33 9.17 -1.68 0.67
N PHE A 34 8.48 -0.75 0.03
CA PHE A 34 7.03 -0.82 -0.20
C PHE A 34 6.62 -2.07 -0.98
N ILE A 35 7.31 -2.39 -2.07
CA ILE A 35 7.04 -3.61 -2.85
C ILE A 35 7.32 -4.88 -2.03
N ARG A 36 8.41 -4.90 -1.24
CA ARG A 36 8.66 -6.03 -0.32
C ARG A 36 7.54 -6.16 0.73
N LEU A 37 7.08 -5.06 1.29
CA LEU A 37 5.99 -5.02 2.26
C LEU A 37 4.69 -5.53 1.63
N LEU A 38 4.37 -5.09 0.42
CA LEU A 38 3.22 -5.58 -0.34
C LEU A 38 3.27 -7.09 -0.53
N HIS A 39 4.46 -7.64 -0.78
CA HIS A 39 4.66 -9.07 -0.99
C HIS A 39 4.61 -9.89 0.32
N GLU A 40 5.19 -9.39 1.41
CA GLU A 40 5.29 -10.13 2.68
C GLU A 40 4.02 -10.07 3.53
N ILE A 41 3.39 -8.90 3.65
CA ILE A 41 2.25 -8.67 4.57
C ILE A 41 0.94 -8.29 3.85
N GLY A 42 0.99 -8.14 2.52
CA GLY A 42 -0.18 -7.86 1.68
C GLY A 42 -0.54 -6.37 1.59
N ALA A 43 -1.30 -6.03 0.53
CA ALA A 43 -1.68 -4.66 0.18
C ALA A 43 -2.34 -3.87 1.32
N SER A 44 -3.20 -4.54 2.09
CA SER A 44 -3.96 -3.87 3.13
C SER A 44 -3.11 -3.45 4.33
N ARG A 45 -2.13 -4.27 4.75
CA ARG A 45 -1.23 -3.90 5.85
C ARG A 45 -0.15 -2.93 5.39
N ALA A 46 0.37 -3.10 4.18
CA ALA A 46 1.30 -2.15 3.58
C ALA A 46 0.69 -0.74 3.46
N GLY A 47 -0.59 -0.63 3.07
CA GLY A 47 -1.29 0.65 2.99
C GLY A 47 -1.42 1.36 4.34
N ALA A 48 -1.55 0.60 5.44
CA ALA A 48 -1.65 1.17 6.77
C ALA A 48 -0.36 1.87 7.25
N PHE A 49 0.80 1.54 6.68
CA PHE A 49 2.06 2.25 6.95
C PHE A 49 2.00 3.72 6.54
N ALA A 50 1.15 4.10 5.58
CA ALA A 50 0.97 5.50 5.22
C ALA A 50 0.44 6.36 6.39
N PHE A 51 -0.31 5.75 7.33
CA PHE A 51 -0.79 6.43 8.53
C PHE A 51 0.26 6.57 9.63
N VAL A 52 1.42 5.92 9.49
CA VAL A 52 2.57 6.09 10.41
C VAL A 52 3.38 7.33 10.02
N SER A 53 3.38 7.72 8.74
CA SER A 53 4.11 8.88 8.23
C SER A 53 3.84 10.21 8.97
N PRO A 54 2.60 10.57 9.33
CA PRO A 54 2.32 11.78 10.10
C PRO A 54 2.98 11.76 11.48
N VAL A 55 3.00 10.60 12.15
CA VAL A 55 3.65 10.46 13.46
C VAL A 55 5.16 10.66 13.33
N ILE A 56 5.77 10.04 12.32
CA ILE A 56 7.20 10.22 12.03
C ILE A 56 7.48 11.69 11.74
N ALA A 57 6.67 12.35 10.91
CA ALA A 57 6.84 13.75 10.55
C ALA A 57 6.78 14.69 11.76
N VAL A 58 5.82 14.50 12.67
CA VAL A 58 5.69 15.32 13.89
C VAL A 58 6.86 15.07 14.85
N VAL A 59 7.24 13.81 15.07
CA VAL A 59 8.39 13.49 15.94
C VAL A 59 9.69 14.06 15.37
N LEU A 60 9.91 13.92 14.06
CA LEU A 60 11.07 14.50 13.40
C LEU A 60 11.03 16.03 13.45
N GLY A 61 9.86 16.64 13.24
CA GLY A 61 9.65 18.08 13.39
C GLY A 61 10.03 18.57 14.79
N MET A 62 9.52 17.91 15.83
CA MET A 62 9.84 18.21 17.23
C MET A 62 11.35 18.13 17.48
N ILE A 63 12.03 17.07 17.02
CA ILE A 63 13.46 16.87 17.26
C ILE A 63 14.32 17.85 16.46
N THR A 64 13.98 18.11 15.20
CA THR A 64 14.84 18.86 14.27
C THR A 64 14.62 20.36 14.37
N TYR A 65 13.38 20.80 14.57
CA TYR A 65 13.02 22.22 14.67
C TYR A 65 12.84 22.70 16.12
N GLY A 66 12.74 21.79 17.09
CA GLY A 66 12.55 22.15 18.51
C GLY A 66 11.20 22.82 18.79
N GLU A 67 10.24 22.69 17.88
CA GLU A 67 8.92 23.32 18.02
C GLU A 67 8.10 22.61 19.11
N GLU A 68 7.43 23.41 19.95
CA GLU A 68 6.48 22.88 20.92
C GLU A 68 5.27 22.31 20.18
N VAL A 69 5.11 20.99 20.26
CA VAL A 69 3.99 20.29 19.63
C VAL A 69 2.69 20.72 20.30
N SER A 70 1.79 21.30 19.50
CA SER A 70 0.52 21.81 19.96
C SER A 70 -0.46 20.68 20.25
N LEU A 71 -1.49 20.97 21.07
CA LEU A 71 -2.61 20.05 21.31
C LEU A 71 -3.27 19.60 19.99
N ILE A 72 -3.30 20.46 18.97
CA ILE A 72 -3.86 20.16 17.65
C ILE A 72 -3.05 19.06 16.95
N ASP A 73 -1.72 19.10 17.03
CA ASP A 73 -0.84 18.09 16.42
C ASP A 73 -1.02 16.73 17.09
N ILE A 74 -1.16 16.72 18.41
CA ILE A 74 -1.43 15.50 19.19
C ILE A 74 -2.78 14.89 18.80
N ILE A 75 -3.83 15.70 18.70
CA ILE A 75 -5.16 15.24 18.29
C ILE A 75 -5.11 14.70 16.85
N GLY A 76 -4.41 15.40 15.93
CA GLY A 76 -4.23 14.95 14.55
C GLY A 76 -3.53 13.60 14.46
N MET A 77 -2.44 13.41 15.21
CA MET A 77 -1.74 12.12 15.30
C MET A 77 -2.64 11.02 15.88
N ALA A 78 -3.39 11.32 16.94
CA ALA A 78 -4.28 10.35 17.57
C ALA A 78 -5.39 9.90 16.60
N ILE A 79 -5.99 10.82 15.84
CA ILE A 79 -7.01 10.51 14.83
C ILE A 79 -6.43 9.66 13.70
N MET A 80 -5.24 10.02 13.18
CA MET A 80 -4.55 9.24 12.14
C MET A 80 -4.27 7.80 12.59
N LEU A 81 -3.73 7.63 13.80
CA LEU A 81 -3.45 6.31 14.37
C LEU A 81 -4.73 5.51 14.63
N PHE A 82 -5.80 6.16 15.11
CA PHE A 82 -7.09 5.52 15.33
C PHE A 82 -7.71 5.03 14.02
N ALA A 83 -7.66 5.85 12.96
CA ALA A 83 -8.11 5.45 11.63
C ALA A 83 -7.30 4.26 11.09
N ALA A 84 -5.97 4.28 11.25
CA ALA A 84 -5.11 3.17 10.86
C ALA A 84 -5.47 1.87 11.60
N PHE A 85 -5.71 1.97 12.91
CA PHE A 85 -6.13 0.85 13.75
C PHE A 85 -7.45 0.27 13.28
N LEU A 86 -8.45 1.11 12.98
CA LEU A 86 -9.75 0.66 12.49
C LEU A 86 -9.63 -0.01 11.12
N ALA A 87 -8.89 0.59 10.19
CA ALA A 87 -8.64 0.05 8.85
C ALA A 87 -7.97 -1.34 8.90
N LEU A 88 -7.13 -1.60 9.89
CA LEU A 88 -6.48 -2.90 10.08
C LEU A 88 -7.38 -3.95 10.75
N ARG A 89 -8.40 -3.53 11.50
CA ARG A 89 -9.26 -4.42 12.30
C ARG A 89 -10.33 -5.13 11.47
N GLU A 90 -10.85 -4.49 10.43
CA GLU A 90 -12.04 -4.94 9.70
C GLU A 90 -11.73 -5.99 8.60
N ARG A 91 -10.47 -6.13 8.20
CA ARG A 91 -10.07 -6.98 7.06
C ARG A 91 -9.93 -8.48 7.32
N LYS A 92 -10.28 -8.99 8.52
CA LYS A 92 -10.35 -10.46 8.74
C LYS A 92 -11.41 -11.15 7.86
N GLN A 93 -12.31 -10.40 7.21
CA GLN A 93 -13.46 -10.95 6.49
C GLN A 93 -13.30 -11.03 4.95
N GLU A 94 -12.34 -10.34 4.33
CA GLU A 94 -12.29 -10.26 2.86
C GLU A 94 -11.56 -11.42 2.15
N THR A 95 -10.85 -12.29 2.85
CA THR A 95 -10.34 -13.55 2.25
C THR A 95 -11.42 -14.62 2.07
N SER A 96 -12.69 -14.34 2.42
CA SER A 96 -13.83 -15.21 2.14
C SER A 96 -14.59 -14.84 0.84
N SER A 97 -14.13 -13.83 0.09
CA SER A 97 -14.75 -13.41 -1.18
C SER A 97 -13.97 -13.83 -2.42
N ALA A 98 -13.02 -14.76 -2.30
CA ALA A 98 -12.77 -15.67 -3.40
C ALA A 98 -14.01 -16.56 -3.49
N SER A 99 -15.02 -16.09 -4.22
CA SER A 99 -16.16 -16.90 -4.64
C SER A 99 -15.63 -18.29 -5.01
N PRO A 100 -16.21 -19.38 -4.48
CA PRO A 100 -15.97 -20.72 -5.00
C PRO A 100 -16.01 -20.60 -6.52
N PRO A 101 -15.04 -21.16 -7.27
CA PRO A 101 -14.99 -20.99 -8.71
C PRO A 101 -16.39 -21.26 -9.24
N LEU A 102 -17.03 -20.20 -9.73
CA LEU A 102 -18.38 -20.27 -10.27
C LEU A 102 -18.22 -21.17 -11.48
N ILE A 103 -18.37 -22.48 -11.30
CA ILE A 103 -18.38 -23.44 -12.39
C ILE A 103 -19.40 -22.86 -13.35
N PRO A 104 -18.98 -22.38 -14.53
CA PRO A 104 -19.88 -21.72 -15.45
C PRO A 104 -21.08 -22.63 -15.65
N ARG A 105 -22.31 -22.10 -15.64
CA ARG A 105 -23.51 -22.95 -15.81
C ARG A 105 -23.39 -23.84 -17.05
N SER A 106 -22.64 -23.39 -18.06
CA SER A 106 -22.24 -24.19 -19.22
C SER A 106 -21.38 -25.40 -18.86
N ALA A 107 -20.36 -25.28 -18.01
CA ALA A 107 -19.54 -26.41 -17.56
C ALA A 107 -20.34 -27.42 -16.71
N ARG A 108 -21.32 -26.96 -15.91
CA ARG A 108 -22.26 -27.88 -15.23
C ARG A 108 -23.17 -28.62 -16.22
N ALA A 109 -23.71 -27.91 -17.21
CA ALA A 109 -24.56 -28.50 -18.24
C ALA A 109 -23.80 -29.51 -19.12
N VAL A 110 -22.53 -29.24 -19.44
CA VAL A 110 -21.65 -30.15 -20.18
C VAL A 110 -21.33 -31.39 -19.35
N ALA A 111 -20.97 -31.24 -18.06
CA ALA A 111 -20.71 -32.39 -17.18
C ALA A 111 -21.95 -33.28 -16.98
N GLU A 112 -23.15 -32.69 -16.92
CA GLU A 112 -24.42 -33.43 -16.87
C GLU A 112 -24.68 -34.18 -18.18
N HIS A 113 -24.42 -33.54 -19.33
CA HIS A 113 -24.59 -34.14 -20.65
C HIS A 113 -23.56 -35.25 -20.90
N GLU A 114 -22.33 -35.11 -20.42
CA GLU A 114 -21.30 -36.14 -20.47
C GLU A 114 -21.62 -37.31 -19.53
N ARG A 115 -22.08 -37.05 -18.30
CA ARG A 115 -22.55 -38.10 -17.39
C ARG A 115 -23.72 -38.90 -17.98
N ARG A 116 -24.66 -38.24 -18.65
CA ARG A 116 -25.78 -38.90 -19.35
C ARG A 116 -25.32 -39.71 -20.56
N ARG A 117 -24.27 -39.28 -21.27
CA ARG A 117 -23.68 -40.06 -22.38
C ARG A 117 -22.81 -41.22 -21.90
N ALA A 118 -22.15 -41.09 -20.74
CA ALA A 118 -21.27 -42.11 -20.18
C ALA A 118 -22.03 -43.24 -19.45
N HIS A 119 -23.33 -43.07 -19.17
CA HIS A 119 -24.17 -44.08 -18.52
C HIS A 119 -25.43 -44.47 -19.33
N PRO A 120 -25.29 -44.98 -20.58
CA PRO A 120 -26.43 -45.37 -21.41
C PRO A 120 -27.04 -46.75 -21.02
N ALA A 121 -26.49 -47.45 -20.03
CA ALA A 121 -26.77 -48.89 -19.82
C ALA A 121 -27.47 -49.27 -18.49
N ALA A 122 -27.88 -48.30 -17.65
CA ALA A 122 -28.47 -48.61 -16.35
C ALA A 122 -30.00 -48.44 -16.28
N ASN A 123 -30.66 -48.09 -17.39
CA ASN A 123 -32.11 -47.89 -17.43
C ASN A 123 -32.75 -48.49 -18.69
N GLN A 124 -32.38 -49.73 -19.02
CA GLN A 124 -33.24 -50.58 -19.83
C GLN A 124 -34.05 -51.44 -18.85
N PRO A 125 -35.39 -51.31 -18.83
CA PRO A 125 -36.28 -52.08 -17.95
C PRO A 125 -36.30 -53.57 -18.32
#